data_AF-A0A1U7IN21-F1
#
_entry.id   AF-A0A1U7IN21-F1
#
_cell.length_a   1.000
_cell.length_b   1.000
_cell.length_c   1.000
_cell.angle_alpha   90.00
_cell.angle_beta   90.00
_cell.angle_gamma   90.00
#
_symmetry.space_group_name_H-M   'P 1'
#
loop_
_entity.id
_entity.type
_entity.pdbx_description
1 polymer ?
#
loop_
_entity_poly.entity_id
_entity_poly.type
_entity_poly.pdbx_seq_one_letter_code
_entity_poly.pdbx_strand_id
1 'polypeptide(L)'
;MRKLWAINLAVFTCILVCTFAVWGETTEKLPPLQPHPLPPSLAQWQDSSNSGDYFAEIKPTPAGYLVWSEFPIKVFVEPEKNSTVGAGLADKFGNTAKELTQNPPVPVATELTKTIHTKWVNAALEAIKEWNNYLPLEIVADSTIADILIWRSAPAWKPTFDRNTGRFNLPRARTAEARYEFYRRQSAPNKIVLSQRFTINVNPNKVSDYLLPTMRHELGHALGIWGHSPIETDALYFSQVRNSPPISPRDVNTLKRIYQQPTRLGWKL
;
A
#
# COMPACT_ATOMS: atom_id res chain seq x y z
N MET A 1 -7.46 87.36 23.96
CA MET A 1 -6.73 86.10 23.64
C MET A 1 -7.02 85.07 24.74
N ARG A 2 -7.49 83.86 24.36
CA ARG A 2 -7.55 82.57 25.10
C ARG A 2 -8.38 82.52 26.41
N LYS A 3 -9.62 82.01 26.38
CA LYS A 3 -10.12 80.61 26.48
C LYS A 3 -9.94 79.95 27.87
N LEU A 4 -11.04 79.53 28.51
CA LEU A 4 -11.26 78.16 29.01
C LEU A 4 -12.66 78.00 29.63
N TRP A 5 -13.56 77.35 28.90
CA TRP A 5 -14.75 76.70 29.42
C TRP A 5 -14.35 75.28 29.83
N ALA A 6 -14.62 74.88 31.07
CA ALA A 6 -14.47 73.50 31.51
C ALA A 6 -15.69 72.70 31.04
N ILE A 7 -15.48 71.78 30.08
CA ILE A 7 -16.47 70.79 29.68
C ILE A 7 -16.15 69.50 30.45
N ASN A 8 -17.14 69.01 31.19
CA ASN A 8 -17.11 67.70 31.84
C ASN A 8 -16.99 66.59 30.78
N LEU A 9 -15.94 65.78 30.86
CA LEU A 9 -15.78 64.59 30.03
C LEU A 9 -16.31 63.38 30.81
N ALA A 10 -17.52 62.93 30.46
CA ALA A 10 -18.06 61.66 30.93
C ALA A 10 -17.32 60.51 30.25
N VAL A 11 -16.66 59.66 31.05
CA VAL A 11 -16.02 58.44 30.58
C VAL A 11 -17.09 57.35 30.46
N PHE A 12 -17.49 57.05 29.24
CA PHE A 12 -18.32 55.88 28.92
C PHE A 12 -17.40 54.66 28.79
N THR A 13 -17.27 53.87 29.85
CA THR A 13 -16.65 52.53 29.78
C THR A 13 -17.63 51.56 29.13
N CYS A 14 -17.46 51.31 27.83
CA CYS A 14 -18.06 50.17 27.15
C CYS A 14 -17.37 48.89 27.61
N ILE A 15 -18.04 48.11 28.46
CA ILE A 15 -17.65 46.73 28.77
C ILE A 15 -18.00 45.88 27.55
N LEU A 16 -17.00 45.63 26.70
CA LEU A 16 -17.10 44.67 25.60
C LEU A 16 -17.09 43.26 26.21
N VAL A 17 -18.27 42.68 26.40
CA VAL A 17 -18.41 41.27 26.78
C VAL A 17 -18.06 40.43 25.55
N CYS A 18 -16.79 40.10 25.39
CA CYS A 18 -16.34 39.06 24.48
C CYS A 18 -16.85 37.72 24.98
N THR A 19 -18.01 37.28 24.49
CA THR A 19 -18.42 35.89 24.59
C THR A 19 -17.46 35.06 23.74
N PHE A 20 -16.43 34.50 24.36
CA PHE A 20 -15.66 33.42 23.77
C PHE A 20 -16.62 32.25 23.58
N ALA A 21 -17.11 32.07 22.35
CA ALA A 21 -17.71 30.82 21.94
C ALA A 21 -16.62 29.76 22.13
N VAL A 22 -16.80 28.88 23.11
CA VAL A 22 -16.00 27.66 23.24
C VAL A 22 -16.36 26.82 22.02
N TRP A 23 -15.48 26.85 21.01
CA TRP A 23 -15.54 25.89 19.93
C TRP A 23 -15.23 24.55 20.58
N GLY A 24 -16.26 23.72 20.75
CA GLY A 24 -16.06 22.35 21.20
C GLY A 24 -15.12 21.67 20.21
N GLU A 25 -13.94 21.27 20.67
CA GLU A 25 -13.11 20.33 19.94
C GLU A 25 -13.94 19.06 19.77
N THR A 26 -14.52 18.87 18.59
CA THR A 26 -15.08 17.58 18.20
C THR A 26 -13.88 16.63 18.11
N THR A 27 -13.59 15.95 19.22
CA THR A 27 -12.71 14.79 19.23
C THR A 27 -13.39 13.74 18.36
N GLU A 28 -13.09 13.75 17.06
CA GLU A 28 -13.64 12.80 16.11
C GLU A 28 -13.29 11.39 16.59
N LYS A 29 -14.32 10.69 17.06
CA LYS A 29 -14.20 9.36 17.63
C LYS A 29 -14.03 8.37 16.49
N LEU A 30 -12.93 7.61 16.51
CA LEU A 30 -12.72 6.54 15.53
C LEU A 30 -13.89 5.52 15.56
N PRO A 31 -14.35 5.03 14.39
CA PRO A 31 -15.46 4.09 14.30
C PRO A 31 -15.10 2.79 15.02
N PRO A 32 -16.05 2.11 15.69
CA PRO A 32 -15.75 0.86 16.39
C PRO A 32 -15.28 -0.20 15.40
N LEU A 33 -14.44 -1.12 15.90
CA LEU A 33 -13.97 -2.28 15.14
C LEU A 33 -15.16 -3.14 14.70
N GLN A 34 -15.30 -3.34 13.40
CA GLN A 34 -16.41 -4.09 12.80
C GLN A 34 -15.93 -4.92 11.60
N PRO A 35 -16.46 -6.14 11.38
CA PRO A 35 -16.07 -6.99 10.26
C PRO A 35 -16.74 -6.53 8.96
N HIS A 36 -16.03 -6.67 7.84
CA HIS A 36 -16.63 -6.53 6.50
C HIS A 36 -17.14 -7.88 6.00
N PRO A 37 -18.11 -7.91 5.05
CA PRO A 37 -18.42 -9.12 4.31
C PRO A 37 -17.17 -9.68 3.62
N LEU A 38 -17.03 -11.00 3.59
CA LEU A 38 -15.94 -11.65 2.86
C LEU A 38 -16.06 -11.34 1.35
N PRO A 39 -14.94 -11.02 0.67
CA PRO A 39 -14.91 -10.96 -0.78
C PRO A 39 -15.35 -12.30 -1.40
N PRO A 40 -16.14 -12.31 -2.50
CA PRO A 40 -16.66 -13.55 -3.08
C PRO A 40 -15.58 -14.61 -3.37
N SER A 41 -14.42 -14.18 -3.86
CA SER A 41 -13.26 -15.04 -4.13
C SER A 41 -12.77 -15.79 -2.87
N LEU A 42 -12.64 -15.10 -1.74
CA LEU A 42 -12.26 -15.71 -0.46
C LEU A 42 -13.39 -16.51 0.18
N ALA A 43 -14.64 -16.09 0.00
CA ALA A 43 -15.81 -16.84 0.46
C ALA A 43 -15.89 -18.21 -0.21
N GLN A 44 -15.64 -18.26 -1.53
CA GLN A 44 -15.66 -19.48 -2.33
C GLN A 44 -14.41 -20.35 -2.17
N TRP A 45 -13.28 -19.77 -1.75
CA TRP A 45 -12.05 -20.52 -1.50
C TRP A 45 -12.27 -21.67 -0.50
N GLN A 46 -11.79 -22.85 -0.91
CA GLN A 46 -11.78 -24.08 -0.13
C GLN A 46 -10.41 -24.73 -0.25
N ASP A 47 -9.86 -25.12 0.90
CA ASP A 47 -8.61 -25.86 0.97
C ASP A 47 -8.92 -27.35 1.09
N SER A 48 -8.81 -28.08 -0.03
CA SER A 48 -9.03 -29.52 -0.09
C SER A 48 -7.96 -30.34 0.65
N SER A 49 -6.80 -29.74 0.92
CA SER A 49 -5.67 -30.39 1.57
C SER A 49 -5.62 -30.20 3.08
N ASN A 50 -6.51 -29.34 3.63
CA ASN A 50 -6.51 -28.95 5.04
C ASN A 50 -5.12 -28.52 5.53
N SER A 51 -4.45 -27.66 4.76
CA SER A 51 -3.09 -27.17 5.01
C SER A 51 -2.97 -26.30 6.28
N GLY A 52 -4.08 -25.86 6.86
CA GLY A 52 -4.10 -24.95 8.01
C GLY A 52 -3.79 -23.50 7.63
N ASP A 53 -3.51 -22.67 8.64
CA ASP A 53 -3.16 -21.25 8.47
C ASP A 53 -1.97 -20.88 9.38
N TYR A 54 -1.56 -19.62 9.36
CA TYR A 54 -0.62 -19.03 10.31
C TYR A 54 -1.17 -17.71 10.86
N PHE A 55 -2.48 -17.61 11.02
CA PHE A 55 -3.15 -16.39 11.48
C PHE A 55 -2.68 -15.94 12.87
N ALA A 56 -2.24 -16.88 13.72
CA ALA A 56 -1.65 -16.58 15.03
C ALA A 56 -0.39 -15.69 14.95
N GLU A 57 0.31 -15.70 13.81
CA GLU A 57 1.48 -14.84 13.57
C GLU A 57 1.10 -13.43 13.13
N ILE A 58 -0.19 -13.16 12.87
CA ILE A 58 -0.69 -11.88 12.37
C ILE A 58 -1.21 -11.04 13.53
N LYS A 59 -0.55 -9.90 13.75
CA LYS A 59 -0.92 -8.97 14.81
C LYS A 59 -1.78 -7.83 14.24
N PRO A 60 -2.85 -7.43 14.94
CA PRO A 60 -3.66 -6.29 14.52
C PRO A 60 -2.89 -4.98 14.71
N THR A 61 -3.35 -3.95 14.01
CA THR A 61 -2.92 -2.55 14.19
C THR A 61 -3.93 -1.81 15.08
N PRO A 62 -3.69 -0.53 15.46
CA PRO A 62 -4.71 0.28 16.12
C PRO A 62 -6.03 0.43 15.34
N ALA A 63 -5.97 0.28 14.00
CA ALA A 63 -7.14 0.26 13.13
C ALA A 63 -7.80 -1.13 13.03
N GLY A 64 -7.28 -2.16 13.72
CA GLY A 64 -7.67 -3.55 13.55
C GLY A 64 -6.80 -4.26 12.52
N TYR A 65 -7.35 -5.30 11.90
CA TYR A 65 -6.67 -6.01 10.81
C TYR A 65 -6.72 -5.19 9.51
N LEU A 66 -5.64 -5.29 8.72
CA LEU A 66 -5.51 -4.59 7.44
C LEU A 66 -6.32 -5.34 6.39
N VAL A 67 -7.50 -4.82 6.08
CA VAL A 67 -8.42 -5.41 5.10
C VAL A 67 -8.87 -4.35 4.11
N TRP A 68 -9.04 -4.77 2.85
CA TRP A 68 -9.67 -3.95 1.83
C TRP A 68 -11.18 -4.20 1.83
N SER A 69 -11.98 -3.13 1.86
CA SER A 69 -13.44 -3.20 1.88
C SER A 69 -14.10 -2.74 0.59
N GLU A 70 -13.31 -2.18 -0.33
CA GLU A 70 -13.75 -1.72 -1.64
C GLU A 70 -12.93 -2.46 -2.69
N PHE A 71 -13.62 -2.95 -3.72
CA PHE A 71 -13.04 -3.76 -4.78
C PHE A 71 -13.48 -3.24 -6.15
N PRO A 72 -12.65 -3.40 -7.20
CA PRO A 72 -11.30 -3.98 -7.16
C PRO A 72 -10.29 -3.08 -6.44
N ILE A 73 -9.23 -3.68 -5.87
CA ILE A 73 -8.12 -2.93 -5.27
C ILE A 73 -7.26 -2.39 -6.42
N LYS A 74 -7.07 -1.07 -6.46
CA LYS A 74 -6.36 -0.41 -7.55
C LYS A 74 -4.85 -0.45 -7.31
N VAL A 75 -4.12 -1.02 -8.26
CA VAL A 75 -2.67 -1.20 -8.17
C VAL A 75 -1.99 -0.38 -9.27
N PHE A 76 -1.11 0.52 -8.88
CA PHE A 76 -0.21 1.21 -9.80
C PHE A 76 1.15 0.53 -9.81
N VAL A 77 1.69 0.27 -11.01
CA VAL A 77 3.04 -0.26 -11.20
C VAL A 77 3.84 0.77 -11.97
N GLU A 78 5.00 1.17 -11.45
CA GLU A 78 5.86 2.16 -12.12
C GLU A 78 6.23 1.67 -13.56
N PRO A 79 5.80 2.41 -14.60
CA PRO A 79 6.08 2.04 -15.98
C PRO A 79 7.57 2.23 -16.32
N GLU A 80 8.02 1.65 -17.42
CA GLU A 80 9.38 1.93 -17.89
C GLU A 80 9.50 3.41 -18.31
N LYS A 81 10.54 4.11 -17.86
CA LYS A 81 10.83 5.48 -18.32
C LYS A 81 11.10 5.40 -19.83
N ASN A 82 10.24 5.99 -20.65
CA ASN A 82 10.15 5.94 -22.13
C ASN A 82 9.08 5.00 -22.72
N SER A 83 8.27 4.40 -21.86
CA SER A 83 7.14 3.59 -22.29
C SER A 83 5.91 4.47 -22.48
N THR A 84 5.56 4.74 -23.74
CA THR A 84 4.21 5.22 -24.13
C THR A 84 3.10 4.19 -23.80
N VAL A 85 3.44 3.07 -23.16
CA VAL A 85 2.58 1.93 -22.80
C VAL A 85 1.65 2.22 -21.61
N GLY A 86 1.66 3.45 -21.06
CA GLY A 86 0.58 3.91 -20.17
C GLY A 86 -0.82 3.78 -20.81
N ALA A 87 -0.90 3.79 -22.15
CA ALA A 87 -2.11 3.51 -22.91
C ALA A 87 -2.27 2.03 -23.34
N GLY A 88 -1.19 1.26 -23.45
CA GLY A 88 -1.19 -0.09 -24.04
C GLY A 88 -1.16 -1.26 -23.04
N LEU A 89 -1.07 -1.00 -21.73
CA LEU A 89 -1.20 -2.05 -20.70
C LEU A 89 -2.62 -2.63 -20.64
N ALA A 90 -3.63 -1.87 -21.04
CA ALA A 90 -5.00 -2.35 -21.24
C ALA A 90 -5.11 -3.30 -22.45
N ASP A 91 -4.36 -3.02 -23.52
CA ASP A 91 -4.42 -3.77 -24.77
C ASP A 91 -3.65 -5.11 -24.73
N LYS A 92 -2.67 -5.28 -23.83
CA LYS A 92 -1.92 -6.55 -23.69
C LYS A 92 -2.73 -7.71 -23.11
N PHE A 93 -3.99 -7.48 -22.76
CA PHE A 93 -4.98 -8.53 -22.47
C PHE A 93 -5.89 -8.87 -23.67
N GLY A 94 -5.63 -8.33 -24.87
CA GLY A 94 -6.35 -8.68 -26.09
C GLY A 94 -5.74 -8.13 -27.38
N ASN A 95 -5.32 -9.07 -28.25
CA ASN A 95 -5.01 -8.94 -29.69
C ASN A 95 -3.63 -8.44 -30.15
N THR A 96 -3.10 -9.26 -31.06
CA THR A 96 -1.84 -9.21 -31.80
C THR A 96 -1.77 -8.04 -32.78
N ALA A 97 -0.61 -7.38 -32.89
CA ALA A 97 -0.24 -6.63 -34.09
C ALA A 97 1.26 -6.74 -34.41
N LYS A 98 1.49 -6.85 -35.71
CA LYS A 98 2.71 -7.12 -36.49
C LYS A 98 3.73 -5.97 -36.46
N GLU A 99 4.99 -6.36 -36.25
CA GLU A 99 6.21 -6.13 -37.04
C GLU A 99 6.69 -4.73 -37.51
N LEU A 100 8.04 -4.65 -37.61
CA LEU A 100 8.96 -3.71 -38.29
C LEU A 100 9.47 -2.56 -37.39
N THR A 101 10.78 -2.27 -37.22
CA THR A 101 11.91 -2.22 -38.16
C THR A 101 13.29 -2.36 -37.46
N GLN A 102 14.34 -2.46 -38.29
CA GLN A 102 15.77 -2.71 -38.04
C GLN A 102 16.47 -1.76 -37.04
N ASN A 103 17.41 -2.29 -36.21
CA ASN A 103 18.24 -1.50 -35.27
C ASN A 103 19.76 -1.64 -35.55
N PRO A 104 20.55 -0.55 -35.39
CA PRO A 104 22.02 -0.56 -35.38
C PRO A 104 22.55 -1.19 -34.07
N PRO A 105 23.87 -1.41 -33.86
CA PRO A 105 24.36 -2.07 -32.65
C PRO A 105 24.05 -1.21 -31.41
N VAL A 106 23.02 -1.62 -30.67
CA VAL A 106 22.64 -1.03 -29.39
C VAL A 106 23.78 -1.27 -28.39
N PRO A 107 24.23 -0.25 -27.63
CA PRO A 107 25.24 -0.47 -26.61
C PRO A 107 24.74 -1.49 -25.59
N VAL A 108 25.54 -2.51 -25.29
CA VAL A 108 25.19 -3.65 -24.39
C VAL A 108 24.58 -3.18 -23.06
N ALA A 109 25.01 -2.03 -22.51
CA ALA A 109 24.44 -1.45 -21.29
C ALA A 109 22.97 -1.02 -21.44
N THR A 110 22.57 -0.51 -22.60
CA THR A 110 21.19 -0.12 -22.91
C THR A 110 20.29 -1.36 -23.05
N GLU A 111 20.80 -2.45 -23.63
CA GLU A 111 20.03 -3.69 -23.78
C GLU A 111 19.88 -4.43 -22.44
N LEU A 112 20.94 -4.45 -21.62
CA LEU A 112 20.90 -5.02 -20.27
C LEU A 112 19.94 -4.25 -19.35
N THR A 113 19.99 -2.92 -19.37
CA THR A 113 19.05 -2.10 -18.57
C THR A 113 17.62 -2.32 -19.04
N LYS A 114 17.34 -2.22 -20.34
CA LYS A 114 16.01 -2.51 -20.91
C LYS A 114 15.50 -3.90 -20.52
N THR A 115 16.35 -4.93 -20.61
CA THR A 115 16.00 -6.31 -20.20
C THR A 115 15.66 -6.40 -18.73
N ILE A 116 16.48 -5.81 -17.84
CA ILE A 116 16.18 -5.73 -16.40
C ILE A 116 14.86 -4.99 -16.17
N HIS A 117 14.64 -3.91 -16.94
CA HIS A 117 13.44 -3.10 -16.79
C HIS A 117 12.18 -3.92 -17.08
N THR A 118 12.18 -4.67 -18.18
CA THR A 118 11.05 -5.50 -18.59
C THR A 118 10.85 -6.68 -17.64
N LYS A 119 11.92 -7.31 -17.14
CA LYS A 119 11.83 -8.38 -16.14
C LYS A 119 11.18 -7.90 -14.83
N TRP A 120 11.49 -6.69 -14.39
CA TRP A 120 10.89 -6.11 -13.19
C TRP A 120 9.39 -5.85 -13.37
N VAL A 121 8.98 -5.26 -14.50
CA VAL A 121 7.54 -5.03 -14.78
C VAL A 121 6.81 -6.37 -14.85
N ASN A 122 7.34 -7.33 -15.62
CA ASN A 122 6.72 -8.64 -15.79
C ASN A 122 6.58 -9.38 -14.45
N ALA A 123 7.56 -9.28 -13.56
CA ALA A 123 7.48 -9.86 -12.22
C ALA A 123 6.35 -9.23 -11.38
N ALA A 124 6.19 -7.90 -11.43
CA ALA A 124 5.10 -7.22 -10.73
C ALA A 124 3.73 -7.62 -11.31
N LEU A 125 3.60 -7.64 -12.64
CA LEU A 125 2.36 -8.03 -13.33
C LEU A 125 1.98 -9.49 -13.06
N GLU A 126 2.95 -10.41 -13.06
CA GLU A 126 2.69 -11.81 -12.75
C GLU A 126 2.29 -12.00 -11.28
N ALA A 127 2.95 -11.31 -10.33
CA ALA A 127 2.54 -11.35 -8.92
C ALA A 127 1.10 -10.81 -8.73
N ILE A 128 0.74 -9.72 -9.41
CA ILE A 128 -0.64 -9.19 -9.41
C ILE A 128 -1.60 -10.24 -9.94
N LYS A 129 -1.29 -10.85 -11.10
CA LYS A 129 -2.11 -11.90 -11.71
C LYS A 129 -2.30 -13.11 -10.78
N GLU A 130 -1.26 -13.54 -10.08
CA GLU A 130 -1.32 -14.66 -9.13
C GLU A 130 -2.23 -14.35 -7.94
N TRP A 131 -2.09 -13.16 -7.34
CA TRP A 131 -2.95 -12.72 -6.24
C TRP A 131 -4.38 -12.40 -6.67
N ASN A 132 -4.58 -12.01 -7.94
CA ASN A 132 -5.91 -11.71 -8.50
C ASN A 132 -6.86 -12.92 -8.50
N ASN A 133 -6.32 -14.13 -8.37
CA ASN A 133 -7.13 -15.34 -8.17
C ASN A 133 -7.87 -15.36 -6.81
N TYR A 134 -7.38 -14.61 -5.81
CA TYR A 134 -7.88 -14.64 -4.44
C TYR A 134 -8.53 -13.32 -4.00
N LEU A 135 -8.13 -12.20 -4.58
CA LEU A 135 -8.73 -10.88 -4.34
C LEU A 135 -8.78 -10.08 -5.65
N PRO A 136 -9.89 -9.41 -5.99
CA PRO A 136 -9.97 -8.60 -7.21
C PRO A 136 -8.99 -7.43 -7.19
N LEU A 137 -8.02 -7.45 -8.11
CA LEU A 137 -7.03 -6.40 -8.35
C LEU A 137 -7.25 -5.79 -9.74
N GLU A 138 -7.09 -4.47 -9.84
CA GLU A 138 -7.14 -3.74 -11.12
C GLU A 138 -5.87 -2.91 -11.28
N ILE A 139 -5.20 -3.04 -12.43
CA ILE A 139 -4.04 -2.20 -12.72
C ILE A 139 -4.53 -0.84 -13.23
N VAL A 140 -4.05 0.23 -12.60
CA VAL A 140 -4.37 1.62 -12.99
C VAL A 140 -3.11 2.36 -13.45
N ALA A 141 -3.26 3.20 -14.47
CA ALA A 141 -2.15 4.01 -15.00
C ALA A 141 -1.86 5.24 -14.12
N ASP A 142 -2.85 5.76 -13.40
CA ASP A 142 -2.71 6.93 -12.54
C ASP A 142 -2.44 6.50 -11.09
N SER A 143 -1.25 6.85 -10.59
CA SER A 143 -0.85 6.58 -9.20
C SER A 143 -1.71 7.30 -8.16
N THR A 144 -2.40 8.40 -8.50
CA THR A 144 -3.16 9.20 -7.53
C THR A 144 -4.43 8.49 -7.05
N ILE A 145 -5.00 7.64 -7.91
CA ILE A 145 -6.20 6.85 -7.63
C ILE A 145 -5.89 5.43 -7.13
N ALA A 146 -4.61 5.07 -7.00
CA ALA A 146 -4.20 3.74 -6.59
C ALA A 146 -4.25 3.57 -5.06
N ASP A 147 -4.64 2.36 -4.67
CA ASP A 147 -4.65 1.85 -3.29
C ASP A 147 -3.29 1.23 -2.93
N ILE A 148 -2.65 0.58 -3.90
CA ILE A 148 -1.31 0.00 -3.77
C ILE A 148 -0.40 0.62 -4.84
N LEU A 149 0.74 1.17 -4.40
CA LEU A 149 1.76 1.75 -5.26
C LEU A 149 2.99 0.84 -5.31
N ILE A 150 3.41 0.38 -6.48
CA ILE A 150 4.62 -0.43 -6.65
C ILE A 150 5.68 0.39 -7.40
N TRP A 151 6.74 0.75 -6.69
CA TRP A 151 7.85 1.56 -7.21
C TRP A 151 9.13 0.76 -7.39
N ARG A 152 9.84 1.08 -8.47
CA ARG A 152 11.15 0.55 -8.81
C ARG A 152 12.25 1.37 -8.15
N SER A 153 12.37 1.21 -6.85
CA SER A 153 13.40 1.88 -6.06
C SER A 153 13.85 1.00 -4.90
N ALA A 154 15.10 1.20 -4.47
CA ALA A 154 15.56 0.58 -3.24
C ALA A 154 14.79 1.18 -2.05
N PRO A 155 14.43 0.37 -1.03
CA PRO A 155 13.90 0.88 0.23
C PRO A 155 14.81 1.94 0.85
N ALA A 156 14.21 2.89 1.57
CA ALA A 156 14.97 4.00 2.15
C ALA A 156 15.97 3.50 3.19
N TRP A 157 17.25 3.80 2.98
CA TRP A 157 18.30 3.50 3.95
C TRP A 157 18.33 4.59 5.01
N LYS A 158 17.63 4.38 6.14
CA LYS A 158 17.60 5.32 7.28
C LYS A 158 18.45 4.77 8.43
N PRO A 159 19.72 5.21 8.58
CA PRO A 159 20.50 4.86 9.76
C PRO A 159 19.83 5.46 10.99
N THR A 160 19.63 4.66 12.03
CA THR A 160 19.09 5.14 13.31
C THR A 160 20.23 5.27 14.31
N PHE A 161 20.25 6.33 15.11
CA PHE A 161 21.26 6.50 16.14
C PHE A 161 20.70 6.01 17.46
N ASP A 162 21.30 4.97 18.03
CA ASP A 162 20.95 4.46 19.34
C ASP A 162 21.63 5.34 20.40
N ARG A 163 20.83 6.18 21.07
CA ARG A 163 21.31 7.10 22.12
C ARG A 163 21.83 6.40 23.38
N ASN A 164 21.47 5.14 23.63
CA ASN A 164 21.91 4.39 24.80
C ASN A 164 23.28 3.72 24.57
N THR A 165 23.54 3.28 23.33
CA THR A 165 24.80 2.61 22.97
C THR A 165 25.81 3.51 22.27
N GLY A 166 25.40 4.71 21.85
CA GLY A 166 26.24 5.67 21.12
C GLY A 166 26.61 5.23 19.70
N ARG A 167 25.86 4.28 19.12
CA ARG A 167 26.16 3.69 17.81
C ARG A 167 25.08 3.99 16.78
N PHE A 168 25.51 4.15 15.54
CA PHE A 168 24.60 4.07 14.40
C PHE A 168 24.19 2.62 14.18
N ASN A 169 22.89 2.36 14.25
CA ASN A 169 22.28 1.16 13.74
C ASN A 169 22.03 1.34 12.24
N LEU A 170 22.88 0.70 11.45
CA LEU A 170 22.79 0.69 10.00
C LEU A 170 21.86 -0.47 9.59
N PRO A 171 20.66 -0.21 9.06
CA PRO A 171 19.79 -1.28 8.61
C PRO A 171 20.48 -2.06 7.49
N ARG A 172 20.38 -3.40 7.54
CA ARG A 172 20.77 -4.24 6.40
C ARG A 172 20.05 -3.76 5.15
N ALA A 173 20.74 -3.74 4.01
CA ALA A 173 20.13 -3.39 2.74
C ALA A 173 18.92 -4.30 2.47
N ARG A 174 17.71 -3.72 2.51
CA ARG A 174 16.47 -4.43 2.18
C ARG A 174 16.33 -4.50 0.66
N THR A 175 15.93 -5.66 0.16
CA THR A 175 15.73 -5.89 -1.28
C THR A 175 14.40 -5.33 -1.75
N ALA A 176 13.40 -5.39 -0.88
CA ALA A 176 12.12 -4.76 -1.01
C ALA A 176 11.54 -4.38 0.36
N GLU A 177 10.50 -3.57 0.34
CA GLU A 177 9.73 -3.18 1.53
C GLU A 177 8.32 -2.77 1.11
N ALA A 178 7.32 -3.41 1.70
CA ALA A 178 5.97 -2.88 1.81
C ALA A 178 5.88 -1.93 3.02
N ARG A 179 5.12 -0.85 2.87
CA ARG A 179 4.68 0.04 3.95
C ARG A 179 3.22 0.42 3.74
N TYR A 180 2.54 0.80 4.81
CA TYR A 180 1.20 1.38 4.72
C TYR A 180 1.12 2.72 5.44
N GLU A 181 0.15 3.51 5.05
CA GLU A 181 -0.30 4.71 5.75
C GLU A 181 -1.82 4.71 5.87
N PHE A 182 -2.33 5.33 6.93
CA PHE A 182 -3.76 5.56 7.10
C PHE A 182 -4.10 7.01 6.76
N TYR A 183 -5.21 7.21 6.07
CA TYR A 183 -5.69 8.53 5.70
C TYR A 183 -7.22 8.58 5.68
N ARG A 184 -7.76 9.79 5.72
CA ARG A 184 -9.21 10.00 5.59
C ARG A 184 -9.55 10.09 4.12
N ARG A 185 -10.53 9.30 3.67
CA ARG A 185 -10.99 9.31 2.28
C ARG A 185 -12.47 9.69 2.22
N GLN A 186 -12.80 10.65 1.36
CA GLN A 186 -14.17 10.93 0.99
C GLN A 186 -14.65 9.82 0.04
N SER A 187 -15.45 8.88 0.53
CA SER A 187 -15.97 7.74 -0.26
C SER A 187 -17.26 8.12 -1.01
N ALA A 188 -18.07 9.01 -0.45
CA ALA A 188 -19.29 9.56 -1.07
C ALA A 188 -19.60 10.96 -0.47
N PRO A 189 -20.50 11.77 -1.06
CA PRO A 189 -20.98 12.99 -0.41
C PRO A 189 -21.44 12.70 1.02
N ASN A 190 -20.85 13.38 2.01
CA ASN A 190 -21.09 13.18 3.46
C ASN A 190 -20.68 11.82 4.06
N LYS A 191 -19.79 11.06 3.39
CA LYS A 191 -19.18 9.82 3.92
C LYS A 191 -17.65 9.90 3.85
N ILE A 192 -17.03 10.24 4.98
CA ILE A 192 -15.59 10.11 5.19
C ILE A 192 -15.34 8.77 5.85
N VAL A 193 -14.34 8.03 5.38
CA VAL A 193 -13.92 6.76 5.97
C VAL A 193 -12.43 6.80 6.32
N LEU A 194 -12.03 6.00 7.31
CA LEU A 194 -10.62 5.68 7.50
C LEU A 194 -10.21 4.71 6.39
N SER A 195 -9.21 5.09 5.60
CA SER A 195 -8.67 4.31 4.49
C SER A 195 -7.19 4.02 4.72
N GLN A 196 -6.66 3.09 3.96
CA GLN A 196 -5.24 2.75 3.94
C GLN A 196 -4.70 2.84 2.52
N ARG A 197 -3.41 3.12 2.39
CA ARG A 197 -2.67 3.02 1.13
C ARG A 197 -1.39 2.25 1.40
N PHE A 198 -1.01 1.38 0.47
CA PHE A 198 0.27 0.69 0.53
C PHE A 198 1.25 1.25 -0.48
N THR A 199 2.52 1.24 -0.10
CA THR A 199 3.63 1.48 -1.01
C THR A 199 4.62 0.33 -0.90
N ILE A 200 4.94 -0.28 -2.03
CA ILE A 200 5.94 -1.33 -2.18
C ILE A 200 7.12 -0.73 -2.96
N ASN A 201 8.31 -0.80 -2.39
CA ASN A 201 9.56 -0.44 -3.06
C ASN A 201 10.34 -1.72 -3.33
N VAL A 202 10.63 -2.04 -4.60
CA VAL A 202 11.46 -3.20 -4.96
C VAL A 202 12.68 -2.74 -5.75
N ASN A 203 13.86 -3.13 -5.28
CA ASN A 203 15.12 -2.74 -5.90
C ASN A 203 15.27 -3.37 -7.30
N PRO A 204 15.45 -2.57 -8.37
CA PRO A 204 15.58 -3.08 -9.75
C PRO A 204 16.84 -3.90 -10.00
N ASN A 205 17.90 -3.69 -9.23
CA ASN A 205 19.23 -4.25 -9.51
C ASN A 205 19.39 -5.69 -9.00
N LYS A 206 18.28 -6.39 -8.75
CA LYS A 206 18.30 -7.78 -8.28
C LYS A 206 18.39 -8.76 -9.44
N VAL A 207 18.99 -9.93 -9.16
CA VAL A 207 19.03 -11.04 -10.11
C VAL A 207 17.60 -11.46 -10.42
N SER A 208 17.31 -11.70 -11.71
CA SER A 208 15.95 -11.89 -12.22
C SER A 208 15.11 -12.89 -11.45
N ASP A 209 15.75 -13.94 -10.95
CA ASP A 209 15.07 -15.12 -10.40
C ASP A 209 14.43 -14.83 -9.03
N TYR A 210 14.80 -13.72 -8.38
CA TYR A 210 14.24 -13.29 -7.10
C TYR A 210 13.13 -12.25 -7.24
N LEU A 211 12.96 -11.64 -8.42
CA LEU A 211 12.02 -10.52 -8.58
C LEU A 211 10.58 -10.96 -8.35
N LEU A 212 10.13 -12.04 -9.01
CA LEU A 212 8.77 -12.54 -8.85
C LEU A 212 8.45 -12.97 -7.40
N PRO A 213 9.24 -13.84 -6.73
CA PRO A 213 8.94 -14.18 -5.34
C PRO A 213 8.95 -12.98 -4.40
N THR A 214 9.85 -12.02 -4.63
CA THR A 214 9.86 -10.77 -3.85
C THR A 214 8.57 -9.97 -4.09
N MET A 215 8.16 -9.77 -5.34
CA MET A 215 6.92 -9.06 -5.66
C MET A 215 5.69 -9.73 -5.06
N ARG A 216 5.61 -11.08 -5.17
CA ARG A 216 4.54 -11.88 -4.59
C ARG A 216 4.46 -11.69 -3.07
N HIS A 217 5.61 -11.74 -2.39
CA HIS A 217 5.70 -11.57 -0.95
C HIS A 217 5.21 -10.19 -0.50
N GLU A 218 5.78 -9.12 -1.06
CA GLU A 218 5.42 -7.75 -0.68
C GLU A 218 3.97 -7.41 -1.03
N LEU A 219 3.45 -7.95 -2.15
CA LEU A 219 2.04 -7.80 -2.49
C LEU A 219 1.15 -8.53 -1.49
N GLY A 220 1.53 -9.71 -1.00
CA GLY A 220 0.82 -10.41 0.08
C GLY A 220 0.69 -9.57 1.35
N HIS A 221 1.75 -8.84 1.73
CA HIS A 221 1.67 -7.85 2.81
C HIS A 221 0.67 -6.73 2.52
N ALA A 222 0.70 -6.17 1.31
CA ALA A 222 -0.22 -5.10 0.90
C ALA A 222 -1.69 -5.55 0.79
N LEU A 223 -1.95 -6.84 0.66
CA LEU A 223 -3.29 -7.43 0.67
C LEU A 223 -3.79 -7.74 2.09
N GLY A 224 -2.95 -7.59 3.11
CA GLY A 224 -3.36 -7.66 4.52
C GLY A 224 -2.58 -8.66 5.36
N ILE A 225 -1.75 -9.53 4.77
CA ILE A 225 -0.92 -10.48 5.52
C ILE A 225 0.28 -9.75 6.13
N TRP A 226 0.03 -8.95 7.16
CA TRP A 226 1.03 -8.13 7.82
C TRP A 226 1.75 -8.89 8.94
N GLY A 227 2.54 -9.87 8.51
CA GLY A 227 3.28 -10.83 9.32
C GLY A 227 3.92 -11.85 8.39
N HIS A 228 4.57 -12.87 8.94
CA HIS A 228 5.27 -13.87 8.13
C HIS A 228 4.79 -15.28 8.46
N SER A 229 4.80 -16.15 7.47
CA SER A 229 4.69 -17.58 7.70
C SER A 229 5.97 -18.10 8.36
N PRO A 230 5.87 -19.10 9.26
CA PRO A 230 7.03 -19.81 9.78
C PRO A 230 7.54 -20.92 8.84
N ILE A 231 6.86 -21.19 7.72
CA ILE A 231 7.20 -22.31 6.81
C ILE A 231 7.72 -21.78 5.47
N GLU A 232 8.87 -22.29 5.02
CA GLU A 232 9.58 -21.82 3.82
C GLU A 232 8.91 -22.11 2.48
N THR A 233 7.89 -22.96 2.46
CA THR A 233 7.09 -23.27 1.28
C THR A 233 5.98 -22.26 1.01
N ASP A 234 5.79 -21.29 1.89
CA ASP A 234 4.76 -20.27 1.77
C ASP A 234 5.33 -19.01 1.15
N ALA A 235 4.50 -18.29 0.39
CA ALA A 235 4.91 -17.05 -0.25
C ALA A 235 5.31 -15.98 0.78
N LEU A 236 4.71 -16.01 1.97
CA LEU A 236 4.95 -15.05 3.05
C LEU A 236 6.01 -15.51 4.07
N TYR A 237 6.86 -16.47 3.74
CA TYR A 237 8.02 -16.81 4.58
C TYR A 237 9.02 -15.66 4.65
N PHE A 238 9.57 -15.37 5.84
CA PHE A 238 10.41 -14.20 6.09
C PHE A 238 11.72 -14.14 5.28
N SER A 239 12.20 -15.28 4.79
CA SER A 239 13.44 -15.35 4.02
C SER A 239 13.14 -15.48 2.54
N GLN A 240 13.73 -14.60 1.73
CA GLN A 240 13.67 -14.69 0.28
C GLN A 240 14.48 -15.90 -0.20
N VAL A 241 13.81 -17.05 -0.27
CA VAL A 241 14.39 -18.29 -0.80
C VAL A 241 14.56 -18.20 -2.32
N ARG A 242 15.64 -18.83 -2.83
CA ARG A 242 15.97 -18.86 -4.27
C ARG A 242 14.88 -19.48 -5.13
N ASN A 243 14.21 -20.50 -4.61
CA ASN A 243 13.09 -21.14 -5.27
C ASN A 243 11.82 -20.45 -4.83
N SER A 244 11.22 -19.71 -5.74
CA SER A 244 9.98 -18.96 -5.57
C SER A 244 8.84 -19.89 -5.15
N PRO A 245 8.40 -19.90 -3.87
CA PRO A 245 7.26 -20.72 -3.46
C PRO A 245 5.99 -20.05 -3.99
N PRO A 246 5.10 -20.76 -4.71
CA PRO A 246 3.82 -20.20 -5.14
C PRO A 246 2.99 -19.75 -3.93
N ILE A 247 1.95 -18.96 -4.16
CA ILE A 247 0.97 -18.66 -3.10
C ILE A 247 0.41 -19.99 -2.60
N SER A 248 0.68 -20.32 -1.35
CA SER A 248 0.29 -21.59 -0.74
C SER A 248 -1.17 -21.54 -0.28
N PRO A 249 -1.82 -22.71 -0.09
CA PRO A 249 -3.11 -22.76 0.59
C PRO A 249 -3.08 -22.11 1.99
N ARG A 250 -1.95 -22.19 2.72
CA ARG A 250 -1.79 -21.55 4.03
C ARG A 250 -1.81 -20.03 3.95
N ASP A 251 -1.20 -19.45 2.90
CA ASP A 251 -1.25 -18.01 2.64
C ASP A 251 -2.71 -17.56 2.44
N VAL A 252 -3.47 -18.28 1.60
CA VAL A 252 -4.86 -17.95 1.29
C VAL A 252 -5.78 -18.19 2.50
N ASN A 253 -5.57 -19.26 3.26
CA ASN A 253 -6.32 -19.51 4.49
C ASN A 253 -6.06 -18.40 5.52
N THR A 254 -4.81 -17.96 5.67
CA THR A 254 -4.45 -16.85 6.55
C THR A 254 -5.10 -15.55 6.08
N LEU A 255 -5.07 -15.26 4.77
CA LEU A 255 -5.75 -14.11 4.19
C LEU A 255 -7.26 -14.14 4.48
N LYS A 256 -7.91 -15.29 4.28
CA LYS A 256 -9.33 -15.47 4.60
C LYS A 256 -9.63 -15.19 6.08
N ARG A 257 -8.79 -15.70 7.00
CA ARG A 257 -8.92 -15.43 8.43
C ARG A 257 -8.81 -13.94 8.76
N ILE A 258 -7.87 -13.23 8.13
CA ILE A 258 -7.68 -11.78 8.28
C ILE A 258 -8.94 -11.02 7.84
N TYR A 259 -9.51 -11.37 6.68
CA TYR A 259 -10.71 -10.72 6.14
C TYR A 259 -12.00 -11.03 6.91
N GLN A 260 -11.99 -12.02 7.79
CA GLN A 260 -13.08 -12.28 8.74
C GLN A 260 -12.98 -11.41 10.01
N GLN A 261 -11.86 -10.72 10.23
CA GLN A 261 -11.65 -9.98 11.46
C GLN A 261 -12.25 -8.56 11.43
N PRO A 262 -12.57 -8.01 12.61
CA PRO A 262 -12.95 -6.62 12.74
C PRO A 262 -11.84 -5.63 12.33
N THR A 263 -12.25 -4.55 11.67
CA THR A 263 -11.40 -3.40 11.32
C THR A 263 -12.16 -2.09 11.52
N ARG A 264 -11.44 -0.98 11.57
CA ARG A 264 -11.99 0.38 11.49
C ARG A 264 -11.96 0.91 10.05
N LEU A 265 -11.21 0.25 9.18
CA LEU A 265 -11.01 0.66 7.78
C LEU A 265 -12.31 0.51 7.00
N GLY A 266 -12.61 1.45 6.11
CA GLY A 266 -13.82 1.43 5.27
C GLY A 266 -15.13 1.81 5.98
N TRP A 267 -15.12 1.96 7.31
CA TRP A 267 -16.26 2.44 8.07
C TRP A 267 -16.28 3.97 8.17
N LYS A 268 -17.48 4.52 8.27
CA LYS A 268 -17.69 5.98 8.36
C LYS A 268 -17.07 6.52 9.65
N LEU A 269 -16.26 7.58 9.52
CA LEU A 269 -15.76 8.38 10.65
C LEU A 269 -16.89 9.21 11.29
#